data_AF-A0A1I3JC28-F1
#
_entry.id   AF-A0A1I3JC28-F1
#
_cell.length_a   1.000
_cell.length_b   1.000
_cell.length_c   1.000
_cell.angle_alpha   90.00
_cell.angle_beta   90.00
_cell.angle_gamma   90.00
#
_symmetry.space_group_name_H-M   'P 1'
#
loop_
_entity.id
_entity.type
_entity.pdbx_description
1 polymer ?
#
loop_
_entity_poly.entity_id
_entity_poly.type
_entity_poly.pdbx_seq_one_letter_code
_entity_poly.pdbx_strand_id
1 'polypeptide(L)'
;MAAKEKDAVQGELSFEAAMERLEDIVGKLENGDVPLETAIELFQEGMKLSQLCGSKLEQVERKIETLIESENGLQRKPFAPANEDRGDDR
;
A
#
# COMPACT_ATOMS: atom_id res chain seq x y z
N MET A 1 28.29 16.39 -0.11
CA MET A 1 27.33 16.02 -1.17
C MET A 1 27.28 14.50 -1.20
N ALA A 2 26.42 13.90 -0.37
CA ALA A 2 26.24 12.45 -0.29
C ALA A 2 25.25 12.01 -1.37
N ALA A 3 25.53 10.83 -1.93
CA ALA A 3 24.88 10.26 -3.08
C ALA A 3 23.36 10.19 -2.94
N LYS A 4 22.66 10.75 -3.94
CA LYS A 4 21.26 10.46 -4.22
C LYS A 4 21.22 9.03 -4.76
N GLU A 5 21.09 8.07 -3.85
CA GLU A 5 20.95 6.66 -4.21
C GLU A 5 19.68 6.48 -5.04
N LYS A 6 19.85 5.74 -6.12
CA LYS A 6 18.87 5.51 -7.17
C LYS A 6 17.85 4.49 -6.68
N ASP A 7 16.74 4.96 -6.12
CA ASP A 7 15.51 4.17 -6.05
C ASP A 7 14.86 4.10 -7.43
N ALA A 8 15.51 3.36 -8.33
CA ALA A 8 14.94 2.93 -9.58
C ALA A 8 14.31 1.55 -9.39
N VAL A 9 13.14 1.52 -8.73
CA VAL A 9 12.09 0.56 -9.09
C VAL A 9 11.10 1.34 -9.95
N GLN A 10 10.96 0.89 -11.19
CA GLN A 10 10.50 1.69 -12.32
C GLN A 10 9.12 2.32 -12.13
N GLY A 11 9.02 3.64 -12.35
CA GLY A 11 7.78 4.36 -12.65
C GLY A 11 6.97 4.89 -11.47
N GLU A 12 7.18 4.41 -10.24
CA GLU A 12 6.39 4.82 -9.08
C GLU A 12 7.22 5.63 -8.07
N LEU A 13 6.66 6.73 -7.56
CA LEU A 13 7.26 7.50 -6.46
C LEU A 13 7.55 6.61 -5.25
N SER A 14 8.62 6.89 -4.50
CA SER A 14 8.84 6.29 -3.18
C SER A 14 7.77 6.77 -2.19
N PHE A 15 7.61 6.07 -1.05
CA PHE A 15 6.65 6.47 -0.02
C PHE A 15 7.01 7.85 0.54
N GLU A 16 8.29 8.05 0.84
CA GLU A 16 8.84 9.28 1.41
C GLU A 16 8.64 10.46 0.46
N ALA A 17 8.92 10.27 -0.84
CA ALA A 17 8.72 11.30 -1.85
C ALA A 17 7.23 11.63 -2.05
N ALA A 18 6.35 10.60 -2.00
CA ALA A 18 4.92 10.81 -2.11
C ALA A 18 4.35 11.57 -0.90
N MET A 19 4.85 11.27 0.30
CA MET A 19 4.50 11.98 1.54
C MET A 19 4.98 13.43 1.54
N GLU A 20 6.25 13.68 1.19
CA GLU A 20 6.80 15.03 1.09
C GLU A 20 5.99 15.87 0.11
N ARG A 21 5.64 15.30 -1.06
CA ARG A 21 4.82 15.99 -2.05
C ARG A 21 3.39 16.24 -1.54
N LEU A 22 2.81 15.31 -0.80
CA LEU A 22 1.48 15.45 -0.23
C LEU A 22 1.45 16.57 0.83
N GLU A 23 2.46 16.65 1.68
CA GLU A 23 2.62 17.72 2.68
C GLU A 23 2.74 19.09 2.01
N ASP A 24 3.54 19.20 0.94
CA ASP A 24 3.63 20.42 0.13
C ASP A 24 2.29 20.87 -0.45
N ILE A 25 1.50 19.91 -0.94
CA ILE A 25 0.17 20.16 -1.50
C ILE A 25 -0.78 20.66 -0.42
N VAL A 26 -0.81 19.99 0.74
CA VAL A 26 -1.64 20.39 1.87
C VAL A 26 -1.27 21.81 2.32
N GLY A 27 0.01 22.09 2.51
CA GLY A 27 0.47 23.43 2.89
C GLY A 27 0.06 24.51 1.88
N LYS A 28 0.11 24.22 0.57
CA LYS A 28 -0.36 25.15 -0.47
C LYS A 28 -1.87 25.39 -0.39
N LEU A 29 -2.66 24.34 -0.19
CA LEU A 29 -4.13 24.45 -0.09
C LEU A 29 -4.55 25.19 1.18
N GLU A 30 -3.85 24.99 2.30
CA GLU A 30 -4.12 25.66 3.57
C GLU A 30 -3.79 27.16 3.55
N ASN A 31 -2.80 27.59 2.74
CA ASN A 31 -2.44 29.00 2.60
C ASN A 31 -3.56 29.86 1.97
N GLY A 32 -4.53 29.26 1.28
CA GLY A 32 -5.73 29.95 0.78
C GLY A 32 -5.53 30.91 -0.41
N ASP A 33 -4.30 31.32 -0.72
CA ASP A 33 -3.95 32.19 -1.86
C ASP A 33 -3.77 31.43 -3.20
N VAL A 34 -4.40 30.26 -3.34
CA VAL A 34 -4.31 29.43 -4.54
C VAL A 34 -5.53 29.65 -5.44
N PRO A 35 -5.35 29.95 -6.74
CA PRO A 35 -6.47 30.03 -7.69
C PRO A 35 -7.30 28.74 -7.71
N LEU A 36 -8.61 28.87 -7.86
CA LEU A 36 -9.54 27.72 -7.79
C LEU A 36 -9.16 26.56 -8.71
N GLU A 37 -8.78 26.86 -9.96
CA GLU A 37 -8.37 25.85 -10.94
C GLU A 37 -7.14 25.07 -10.45
N THR A 38 -6.12 25.78 -9.96
CA THR A 38 -4.93 25.18 -9.36
C THR A 38 -5.25 24.40 -8.09
N ALA A 39 -6.17 24.88 -7.25
CA ALA A 39 -6.60 24.18 -6.05
C ALA A 39 -7.25 22.83 -6.38
N ILE A 40 -8.05 22.76 -7.45
CA ILE A 40 -8.65 21.51 -7.94
C ILE A 40 -7.57 20.53 -8.42
N GLU A 41 -6.59 21.02 -9.19
CA GLU A 41 -5.46 20.20 -9.65
C GLU A 41 -4.65 19.64 -8.48
N LEU A 42 -4.27 20.49 -7.53
CA LEU A 42 -3.55 20.12 -6.31
C LEU A 42 -4.33 19.10 -5.48
N PHE A 43 -5.64 19.30 -5.33
CA PHE A 43 -6.50 18.35 -4.62
C PHE A 43 -6.52 16.97 -5.29
N GLN A 44 -6.65 16.93 -6.62
CA GLN A 44 -6.62 15.66 -7.37
C GLN A 44 -5.26 14.97 -7.25
N GLU A 45 -4.16 15.73 -7.31
CA GLU A 45 -2.82 15.21 -7.09
C GLU A 45 -2.68 14.64 -5.67
N GLY A 46 -3.10 15.39 -4.65
CA GLY A 46 -3.07 14.96 -3.25
C GLY A 46 -3.87 13.69 -3.00
N MET A 47 -5.05 13.55 -3.62
CA MET A 47 -5.85 12.33 -3.53
C MET A 47 -5.11 11.10 -4.11
N LYS A 48 -4.44 11.25 -5.25
CA LYS A 48 -3.65 10.16 -5.86
C LYS A 48 -2.46 9.78 -4.98
N LEU A 49 -1.77 10.76 -4.41
CA LEU A 49 -0.64 10.52 -3.51
C LEU A 49 -1.08 9.84 -2.22
N SER A 50 -2.20 10.26 -1.63
CA SER A 50 -2.79 9.61 -0.44
C SER A 50 -3.12 8.14 -0.70
N GLN A 51 -3.75 7.84 -1.84
CA GLN A 51 -4.02 6.46 -2.26
C GLN A 51 -2.73 5.66 -2.45
N LEU A 52 -1.72 6.24 -3.11
CA LEU A 52 -0.42 5.59 -3.32
C LEU A 52 0.25 5.24 -1.99
N CYS A 53 0.28 6.18 -1.04
CA CYS A 53 0.83 5.95 0.30
C CYS A 53 0.10 4.81 1.02
N GLY A 54 -1.24 4.83 1.01
CA GLY A 54 -2.06 3.76 1.59
C GLY A 54 -1.76 2.39 0.97
N SER A 55 -1.70 2.31 -0.36
CA SER A 55 -1.39 1.05 -1.05
C SER A 55 0.01 0.52 -0.75
N LYS A 56 1.00 1.40 -0.58
CA LYS A 56 2.36 0.98 -0.19
C LYS A 56 2.39 0.42 1.23
N LEU A 57 1.72 1.07 2.18
CA LEU A 57 1.62 0.58 3.56
C LEU A 57 0.92 -0.78 3.62
N GLU A 58 -0.19 -0.95 2.90
CA GLU A 58 -0.92 -2.22 2.83
C GLU A 58 -0.07 -3.35 2.21
N GLN A 59 0.78 -3.05 1.23
CA GLN A 59 1.74 -4.01 0.69
C GLN A 59 2.80 -4.42 1.72
N VAL A 60 3.27 -3.49 2.55
CA VAL A 60 4.25 -3.78 3.61
C VAL A 60 3.59 -4.62 4.70
N GLU A 61 2.38 -4.29 5.12
CA GLU A 61 1.60 -5.03 6.12
C GLU A 61 1.40 -6.49 5.69
N ARG A 62 0.91 -6.74 4.48
CA ARG A 62 0.74 -8.11 3.94
C ARG A 62 2.05 -8.91 3.92
N LYS A 63 3.17 -8.26 3.60
CA LYS A 63 4.49 -8.92 3.61
C LYS A 63 4.89 -9.32 5.03
N ILE A 64 4.63 -8.46 6.02
CA ILE A 64 4.89 -8.75 7.42
C ILE A 64 4.01 -9.92 7.90
N GLU A 65 2.70 -9.88 7.61
CA GLU A 65 1.78 -10.98 7.96
C GLU A 65 2.26 -12.32 7.40
N THR A 66 2.63 -12.36 6.11
CA THR A 66 3.14 -13.58 5.46
C THR A 66 4.42 -14.10 6.13
N LEU A 67 5.32 -13.19 6.56
CA LEU A 67 6.55 -13.56 7.26
C LEU A 67 6.25 -14.14 8.65
N ILE A 68 5.33 -13.53 9.40
CA ILE A 68 4.90 -14.01 10.72
C ILE A 68 4.24 -15.39 10.61
N GLU A 69 3.35 -15.59 9.63
CA GLU A 69 2.73 -16.89 9.34
C GLU A 69 3.77 -17.96 8.97
N SER A 70 4.86 -17.55 8.32
CA SER A 70 5.97 -18.44 7.94
C SER A 70 6.88 -18.79 9.13
N GLU A 71 7.18 -17.82 10.02
CA GLU A 71 7.99 -18.03 11.23
C GLU A 71 7.24 -18.83 12.31
N ASN A 72 5.92 -18.66 12.43
CA ASN A 72 5.09 -19.45 13.35
C ASN A 72 4.82 -20.89 12.88
N GLY A 73 5.43 -21.29 11.76
CA GLY A 73 5.33 -22.64 11.20
C GLY A 73 4.03 -22.83 10.42
N LEU A 74 4.18 -23.12 9.13
CA LEU A 74 3.11 -23.59 8.25
C LEU A 74 2.25 -24.68 8.94
N GLN A 75 1.09 -24.31 9.46
CA GLN A 75 0.01 -25.26 9.74
C GLN A 75 -0.66 -25.58 8.40
N ARG A 76 -0.08 -26.53 7.66
CA ARG A 76 -0.77 -27.16 6.54
C ARG A 76 -2.00 -27.87 7.11
N LYS A 77 -3.20 -27.29 6.95
CA LYS A 77 -4.43 -28.05 7.11
C LYS A 77 -4.51 -29.07 5.97
N PRO A 78 -4.74 -30.36 6.25
CA PRO A 78 -5.05 -31.32 5.21
C PRO A 78 -6.26 -30.84 4.42
N PHE A 79 -6.15 -30.77 3.10
CA PHE A 79 -7.30 -30.62 2.23
C PHE A 79 -8.04 -31.96 2.25
N ALA A 80 -9.04 -32.10 3.12
CA ALA A 80 -9.98 -33.21 3.02
C ALA A 80 -10.94 -32.88 1.87
N PRO A 81 -10.96 -33.66 0.76
CA PRO A 81 -11.95 -33.45 -0.28
C PRO A 81 -13.34 -33.68 0.30
N ALA A 82 -14.25 -32.74 0.00
CA ALA A 82 -15.66 -32.88 0.34
C ALA A 82 -16.26 -34.08 -0.41
N ASN A 83 -16.81 -35.02 0.37
CA ASN A 83 -17.58 -36.21 -0.02
C ASN A 83 -16.77 -37.47 -0.41
N GLU A 84 -16.63 -38.40 0.54
CA GLU A 84 -16.85 -39.85 0.33
C GLU A 84 -16.79 -40.60 1.67
N ASP A 85 -17.97 -40.87 2.26
CA ASP A 85 -18.34 -42.13 2.93
C ASP A 85 -19.86 -42.07 3.11
N ARG A 86 -20.67 -42.34 2.07
CA ARG A 86 -21.06 -43.68 1.60
C ARG A 86 -21.41 -44.58 2.78
N GLY A 87 -22.71 -44.80 3.00
CA GLY A 87 -23.19 -45.63 4.09
C GLY A 87 -22.68 -47.07 4.01
N ASP A 88 -22.47 -47.68 5.18
CA ASP A 88 -22.44 -49.13 5.36
C ASP A 88 -22.99 -49.48 6.75
N ASP A 89 -24.24 -49.94 6.73
CA ASP A 89 -24.80 -51.09 7.45
C ASP A 89 -24.08 -51.59 8.73
N ARG A 90 -24.67 -51.31 9.91
CA ARG A 90 -25.18 -52.30 10.88
C ARG A 90 -25.77 -51.65 12.14
#